data_AF-A0A0I9U0Z2-F1
#
_entry.id   AF-A0A0I9U0Z2-F1
#
_cell.length_a   1.000
_cell.length_b   1.000
_cell.length_c   1.000
_cell.angle_alpha   90.00
_cell.angle_beta   90.00
_cell.angle_gamma   90.00
#
_symmetry.space_group_name_H-M   'P 1'
#
loop_
_entity.id
_entity.type
_entity.pdbx_description
1 polymer ?
#
loop_
_entity_poly.entity_id
_entity_poly.type
_entity_poly.pdbx_seq_one_letter_code
_entity_poly.pdbx_strand_id
1 'polypeptide(L)'
;MLAATLLSLGVVFLAELGDRSQLIALTYALRYRWWVVLTGVAIAAFMVHGVSVSIGHFLGATLPARPMAFLSAAAFFVFAVWAWREGATNQGGVLTTREPRFALLTVVSSFVLAEMSDKTTLATVTLASDHNWAGVWIGTTVGMVMADGLAIGVGILLHQRLPEQLLHVLASLLFLLFGLWMLLDSALGWRPVAIGVTAAVALAAAIVGTSQTLRRRRTRAAIAGRPRGAVSDAVGTPANLPAASDRPRRE
;
A
#
# COMPACT_ATOMS: atom_id res chain seq x y z
N MET A 1 11.76 24.93 2.96
CA MET A 1 10.71 24.41 3.86
C MET A 1 9.52 23.87 3.08
N LEU A 2 8.78 24.69 2.35
CA LEU A 2 7.57 24.27 1.61
C LEU A 2 7.81 23.13 0.60
N ALA A 3 8.90 23.16 -0.16
CA ALA A 3 9.25 22.08 -1.09
C ALA A 3 9.48 20.73 -0.38
N ALA A 4 10.17 20.75 0.78
CA ALA A 4 10.39 19.55 1.59
C ALA A 4 9.08 19.00 2.16
N THR A 5 8.17 19.89 2.58
CA THR A 5 6.82 19.52 3.03
C THR A 5 6.01 18.86 1.92
N LEU A 6 5.94 19.46 0.73
CA LEU A 6 5.18 18.88 -0.38
C LEU A 6 5.79 17.56 -0.88
N LEU A 7 7.12 17.47 -0.95
CA LEU A 7 7.82 16.25 -1.35
C LEU A 7 7.56 15.12 -0.35
N SER A 8 7.80 15.35 0.93
CA SER A 8 7.62 14.33 1.98
C SER A 8 6.16 13.94 2.16
N LEU A 9 5.24 14.89 2.04
CA LEU A 9 3.81 14.62 1.98
C LEU A 9 3.49 13.67 0.82
N GLY A 10 3.93 14.00 -0.40
CA GLY A 10 3.66 13.17 -1.57
C GLY A 10 4.27 11.77 -1.46
N VAL A 11 5.51 11.68 -0.98
CA VAL A 11 6.22 10.40 -0.79
C VAL A 11 5.53 9.53 0.25
N VAL A 12 5.26 10.06 1.45
CA VAL A 12 4.60 9.27 2.52
C VAL A 12 3.17 8.95 2.14
N PHE A 13 2.40 9.92 1.65
CA PHE A 13 1.02 9.69 1.24
C PHE A 13 0.93 8.52 0.25
N LEU A 14 1.81 8.48 -0.74
CA LEU A 14 1.80 7.48 -1.79
C LEU A 14 2.39 6.15 -1.33
N ALA A 15 3.38 6.16 -0.44
CA ALA A 15 3.97 4.97 0.15
C ALA A 15 2.98 4.25 1.09
N GLU A 16 2.11 4.99 1.76
CA GLU A 16 1.13 4.44 2.67
C GLU A 16 -0.10 3.85 1.98
N LEU A 17 -0.39 4.23 0.73
CA LEU A 17 -1.56 3.71 0.03
C LEU A 17 -1.51 2.18 -0.07
N GLY A 18 -2.46 1.53 0.61
CA GLY A 18 -2.61 0.09 0.59
C GLY A 18 -1.73 -0.68 1.55
N ASP A 19 -1.08 0.00 2.50
CA ASP A 19 -0.22 -0.65 3.48
C ASP A 19 -1.02 -1.38 4.58
N ARG A 20 -0.32 -2.23 5.33
CA ARG A 20 -0.82 -2.92 6.53
C ARG A 20 -1.32 -1.92 7.57
N SER A 21 -0.64 -0.79 7.75
CA SER A 21 -1.06 0.32 8.63
C SER A 21 -2.49 0.79 8.31
N GLN A 22 -2.81 0.96 7.02
CA GLN A 22 -4.14 1.38 6.55
C GLN A 22 -5.22 0.34 6.80
N LEU A 23 -4.91 -0.95 6.66
CA LEU A 23 -5.85 -2.03 6.97
C LEU A 23 -6.18 -2.07 8.48
N ILE A 24 -5.18 -1.80 9.32
CA ILE A 24 -5.36 -1.66 10.77
C ILE A 24 -6.24 -0.44 11.07
N ALA A 25 -5.97 0.71 10.45
CA ALA A 25 -6.75 1.93 10.60
C ALA A 25 -8.22 1.73 10.18
N LEU A 26 -8.46 1.07 9.05
CA LEU A 26 -9.80 0.72 8.59
C LEU A 26 -10.51 -0.22 9.57
N THR A 27 -9.81 -1.24 10.06
CA THR A 27 -10.37 -2.19 11.04
C THR A 27 -10.78 -1.50 12.33
N TYR A 28 -9.99 -0.53 12.81
CA TYR A 28 -10.36 0.29 13.95
C TYR A 28 -11.50 1.26 13.64
N ALA A 29 -11.57 1.83 12.43
CA ALA A 29 -12.66 2.72 12.01
C ALA A 29 -14.01 2.02 11.89
N LEU A 30 -14.03 0.68 11.76
CA LEU A 30 -15.24 -0.13 11.86
C LEU A 30 -15.71 -0.38 13.30
N ARG A 31 -14.79 -0.30 14.28
CA ARG A 31 -15.07 -0.55 15.71
C ARG A 31 -15.27 0.73 16.51
N TYR A 32 -14.62 1.82 16.10
CA TYR A 32 -14.59 3.10 16.79
C TYR A 32 -14.95 4.25 15.83
N ARG A 33 -15.32 5.40 16.39
CA ARG A 33 -15.67 6.60 15.61
C ARG A 33 -14.45 7.04 14.77
N TRP A 34 -14.64 7.27 13.47
CA TRP A 34 -13.53 7.53 12.53
C TRP A 34 -12.61 8.68 12.95
N TRP A 35 -13.14 9.75 13.54
CA TRP A 35 -12.32 10.86 14.05
C TRP A 35 -11.42 10.46 15.23
N VAL A 36 -11.84 9.51 16.08
CA VAL A 36 -11.01 9.00 17.18
C VAL A 36 -9.86 8.16 16.64
N VAL A 37 -10.11 7.41 15.57
CA VAL A 37 -9.08 6.63 14.90
C VAL A 37 -8.09 7.55 14.20
N LEU A 38 -8.60 8.54 13.45
CA LEU A 38 -7.75 9.50 12.73
C LEU A 38 -6.90 10.36 13.67
N THR A 39 -7.42 10.76 14.84
CA THR A 39 -6.59 11.45 15.85
C THR A 39 -5.56 10.53 16.47
N GLY A 40 -5.89 9.26 16.70
CA GLY A 40 -4.92 8.25 17.15
C GLY A 40 -3.79 8.02 16.15
N VAL A 41 -4.13 7.88 14.87
CA VAL A 41 -3.19 7.81 13.75
C VAL A 41 -2.32 9.07 13.69
N ALA A 42 -2.91 10.26 13.78
CA ALA A 42 -2.16 11.52 13.75
C ALA A 42 -1.14 11.63 14.88
N ILE A 43 -1.52 11.24 16.11
CA ILE A 43 -0.62 11.23 17.27
C ILE A 43 0.52 10.22 17.05
N ALA A 44 0.20 9.01 16.61
CA ALA A 44 1.18 7.97 16.35
C ALA A 44 2.18 8.39 15.25
N ALA A 45 1.67 8.88 14.12
CA ALA A 45 2.48 9.37 13.00
C ALA A 45 3.39 10.51 13.44
N PHE A 46 2.85 11.50 14.18
CA PHE A 46 3.63 12.61 14.70
C PHE A 46 4.80 12.15 15.58
N MET A 47 4.57 11.16 16.46
CA MET A 47 5.60 10.57 17.32
C MET A 47 6.66 9.81 16.51
N VAL A 48 6.25 8.84 15.69
CA VAL A 48 7.18 7.97 14.95
C VAL A 48 7.98 8.77 13.92
N HIS A 49 7.31 9.65 13.19
CA HIS A 49 7.99 10.50 12.21
C HIS A 49 8.85 11.55 12.90
N GLY A 50 8.46 12.06 14.07
CA GLY A 50 9.31 12.95 14.87
C GLY A 50 10.64 12.29 15.25
N VAL A 51 10.60 11.03 15.72
CA VAL A 51 11.81 10.25 16.00
C VAL A 51 12.64 10.03 14.74
N SER A 52 11.99 9.63 13.65
CA SER A 52 12.65 9.38 12.36
C SER A 52 13.33 10.63 11.79
N VAL A 53 12.64 11.76 11.83
CA VAL A 53 13.16 13.06 11.40
C VAL A 53 14.33 13.50 12.28
N SER A 54 14.23 13.32 13.60
CA SER A 54 15.33 13.64 14.51
C SER A 54 16.58 12.85 14.14
N ILE A 55 16.43 11.54 13.96
CA ILE A 55 17.52 10.64 13.53
C ILE A 55 18.10 11.15 12.20
N GLY A 56 17.27 11.34 11.18
CA GLY A 56 17.71 11.80 9.86
C GLY A 56 18.43 13.14 9.89
N HIS A 57 17.93 14.10 10.66
CA HIS A 57 18.53 15.42 10.80
C HIS A 57 19.95 15.35 11.37
N PHE A 58 20.17 14.56 12.43
CA PHE A 58 21.49 14.39 13.03
C PHE A 58 22.45 13.58 12.15
N LEU A 59 21.93 12.60 11.39
CA LEU A 59 22.72 11.87 10.39
C LEU A 59 23.16 12.77 9.23
N GLY A 60 22.26 13.62 8.70
CA GLY A 60 22.57 14.57 7.62
C GLY A 60 23.55 15.68 8.04
N ALA A 61 23.54 16.09 9.30
CA ALA A 61 24.45 17.11 9.83
C ALA A 61 25.91 16.62 9.95
N THR A 62 26.16 15.31 9.92
CA THR A 62 27.46 14.72 10.23
C THR A 62 28.12 13.98 9.05
N LEU A 63 27.39 13.73 7.95
CA LEU A 63 27.86 12.88 6.84
C LEU A 63 27.94 13.64 5.49
N PRO A 64 28.98 13.41 4.66
CA PRO A 64 29.11 14.07 3.36
C PRO A 64 28.00 13.69 2.37
N ALA A 65 27.54 14.65 1.56
CA ALA A 65 26.36 14.52 0.69
C ALA A 65 26.45 13.40 -0.39
N ARG A 66 27.64 13.10 -0.91
CA ARG A 66 27.81 12.05 -1.94
C ARG A 66 27.61 10.62 -1.41
N PRO A 67 28.25 10.22 -0.30
CA PRO A 67 27.95 8.97 0.40
C PRO A 67 26.47 8.83 0.75
N MET A 68 25.82 9.92 1.21
CA MET A 68 24.39 9.90 1.51
C MET A 68 23.54 9.61 0.27
N ALA A 69 23.81 10.26 -0.86
CA ALA A 69 23.07 9.98 -2.10
C ALA A 69 23.20 8.51 -2.55
N PHE A 70 24.39 7.90 -2.40
CA PHE A 70 24.59 6.48 -2.68
C PHE A 70 23.82 5.59 -1.70
N LEU A 71 23.83 5.92 -0.41
CA LEU A 71 23.11 5.19 0.63
C LEU A 71 21.59 5.25 0.43
N SER A 72 21.07 6.43 0.13
CA SER A 72 19.66 6.68 -0.17
C SER A 72 19.21 5.92 -1.42
N ALA A 73 20.00 5.96 -2.50
CA ALA A 73 19.72 5.19 -3.71
C ALA A 73 19.71 3.67 -3.43
N ALA A 74 20.67 3.16 -2.66
CA ALA A 74 20.71 1.76 -2.25
C ALA A 74 19.48 1.36 -1.43
N ALA A 75 19.06 2.20 -0.47
CA ALA A 75 17.87 1.97 0.33
C ALA A 75 16.61 1.91 -0.54
N PHE A 76 16.45 2.83 -1.50
CA PHE A 76 15.33 2.82 -2.43
C PHE A 76 15.26 1.56 -3.29
N PHE A 77 16.41 1.04 -3.77
CA PHE A 77 16.43 -0.24 -4.49
C PHE A 77 16.07 -1.42 -3.60
N VAL A 78 16.55 -1.44 -2.35
CA VAL A 78 16.16 -2.46 -1.37
C VAL A 78 14.64 -2.43 -1.14
N PHE A 79 14.04 -1.23 -1.00
CA PHE A 79 12.59 -1.11 -0.86
C PHE A 79 11.81 -1.51 -2.10
N ALA A 80 12.33 -1.20 -3.30
CA ALA A 80 11.71 -1.63 -4.55
C ALA A 80 11.61 -3.16 -4.62
N VAL A 81 12.70 -3.86 -4.28
CA VAL A 81 12.76 -5.32 -4.25
C VAL A 81 11.92 -5.90 -3.12
N TRP A 82 11.98 -5.30 -1.93
CA TRP A 82 11.22 -5.78 -0.78
C TRP A 82 9.71 -5.64 -1.00
N ALA A 83 9.24 -4.48 -1.45
CA ALA A 83 7.84 -4.25 -1.81
C ALA A 83 7.35 -5.22 -2.91
N TRP A 84 8.20 -5.54 -3.88
CA TRP A 84 7.89 -6.54 -4.90
C TRP A 84 7.72 -7.96 -4.33
N ARG A 85 8.60 -8.36 -3.40
CA ARG A 85 8.57 -9.68 -2.75
C ARG A 85 7.39 -9.84 -1.81
N GLU A 86 7.06 -8.82 -1.03
CA GLU A 86 5.96 -8.87 -0.07
C GLU A 86 4.61 -9.05 -0.79
N GLY A 87 4.45 -8.43 -1.96
CA GLY A 87 3.29 -8.66 -2.83
C GLY A 87 3.19 -10.08 -3.40
N ALA A 88 4.24 -10.90 -3.28
CA ALA A 88 4.26 -12.31 -3.67
C ALA A 88 3.98 -13.29 -2.52
N THR A 89 4.16 -12.86 -1.26
CA THR A 89 3.96 -13.70 -0.07
C THR A 89 2.73 -13.24 0.72
N ASN A 90 1.61 -13.89 0.47
CA ASN A 90 0.37 -13.70 1.21
C ASN A 90 0.46 -14.39 2.58
N GLN A 91 0.66 -13.64 3.67
CA GLN A 91 0.45 -14.15 5.02
C GLN A 91 -0.43 -13.19 5.82
N GLY A 92 -1.70 -13.56 5.89
CA GLY A 92 -2.65 -13.01 6.84
C GLY A 92 -2.52 -13.71 8.19
N GLY A 93 -2.59 -12.93 9.26
CA GLY A 93 -2.65 -13.43 10.63
C GLY A 93 -2.86 -12.30 11.62
N VAL A 94 -4.10 -11.79 11.73
CA VAL A 94 -4.47 -10.84 12.78
C VAL A 94 -4.66 -11.61 14.08
N LEU A 95 -3.73 -11.44 15.02
CA LEU A 95 -3.89 -11.88 16.41
C LEU A 95 -4.88 -10.96 17.12
N THR A 96 -5.98 -11.52 17.59
CA THR A 96 -6.99 -10.85 18.39
C THR A 96 -6.50 -10.69 19.84
N THR A 97 -6.22 -9.47 20.27
CA THR A 97 -5.95 -9.19 21.70
C THR A 97 -7.00 -8.23 22.29
N ARG A 98 -7.63 -8.73 23.36
CA ARG A 98 -8.45 -8.14 24.43
C ARG A 98 -8.80 -6.65 24.33
N GLU A 99 -10.10 -6.33 24.46
CA GLU A 99 -10.63 -4.96 24.55
C GLU A 99 -10.01 -4.15 25.71
N PRO A 100 -9.22 -3.11 25.44
CA PRO A 100 -8.90 -2.10 26.42
C PRO A 100 -9.98 -1.00 26.40
N ARG A 101 -10.24 -0.40 27.57
CA ARG A 101 -11.28 0.62 27.77
C ARG A 101 -10.99 1.95 27.07
N PHE A 102 -9.82 2.11 26.45
CA PHE A 102 -9.35 3.34 25.81
C PHE A 102 -9.04 3.10 24.32
N ALA A 103 -10.03 3.35 23.46
CA ALA A 103 -9.91 3.19 22.00
C ALA A 103 -8.69 3.93 21.42
N LEU A 104 -8.46 5.19 21.82
CA LEU A 104 -7.36 6.01 21.32
C LEU A 104 -5.98 5.42 21.67
N LEU A 105 -5.78 4.95 22.90
CA LEU A 105 -4.52 4.33 23.32
C LEU A 105 -4.20 3.06 22.51
N THR A 106 -5.25 2.31 22.17
CA THR A 106 -5.15 1.08 21.36
C THR A 106 -4.71 1.41 19.94
N VAL A 107 -5.37 2.39 19.33
CA VAL A 107 -5.04 2.86 17.98
C VAL A 107 -3.62 3.41 17.98
N VAL A 108 -3.27 4.32 18.89
CA VAL A 108 -1.93 4.91 18.97
C VAL A 108 -0.87 3.83 19.15
N SER A 109 -1.00 2.96 20.14
CA SER A 109 0.00 1.93 20.42
C SER A 109 0.16 0.96 19.24
N SER A 110 -0.95 0.46 18.69
CA SER A 110 -0.95 -0.46 17.56
C SER A 110 -0.34 0.16 16.31
N PHE A 111 -0.61 1.44 16.08
CA PHE A 111 -0.12 2.16 14.91
C PHE A 111 1.35 2.52 15.07
N VAL A 112 1.79 3.00 16.25
CA VAL A 112 3.22 3.20 16.55
C VAL A 112 4.02 1.90 16.30
N LEU A 113 3.51 0.76 16.78
CA LEU A 113 4.14 -0.55 16.58
C LEU A 113 4.22 -0.95 15.09
N ALA A 114 3.17 -0.68 14.31
CA ALA A 114 3.16 -0.95 12.88
C ALA A 114 4.16 -0.05 12.14
N GLU A 115 4.16 1.25 12.44
CA GLU A 115 4.96 2.28 11.79
C GLU A 115 6.46 2.18 12.11
N MET A 116 6.83 1.74 13.32
CA MET A 116 8.24 1.64 13.73
C MET A 116 9.05 0.66 12.85
N SER A 117 8.39 -0.31 12.22
CA SER A 117 9.05 -1.31 11.37
C SER A 117 8.80 -1.09 9.87
N ASP A 118 8.12 -0.02 9.47
CA ASP A 118 7.70 0.14 8.08
C ASP A 118 8.70 0.96 7.22
N LYS A 119 8.57 0.81 5.90
CA LYS A 119 9.33 1.50 4.84
C LYS A 119 9.28 3.00 5.03
N THR A 120 8.16 3.54 5.49
CA THR A 120 7.96 4.99 5.66
C THR A 120 8.83 5.58 6.76
N THR A 121 9.18 4.82 7.81
CA THR A 121 10.17 5.25 8.82
C THR A 121 11.54 5.49 8.19
N LEU A 122 12.03 4.54 7.39
CA LEU A 122 13.35 4.68 6.73
C LEU A 122 13.34 5.73 5.61
N ALA A 123 12.24 5.85 4.86
CA ALA A 123 12.07 6.94 3.90
C ALA A 123 12.10 8.30 4.61
N THR A 124 11.42 8.44 5.75
CA THR A 124 11.39 9.67 6.54
C THR A 124 12.77 10.06 7.08
N VAL A 125 13.54 9.09 7.60
CA VAL A 125 14.93 9.32 8.02
C VAL A 125 15.76 9.86 6.86
N THR A 126 15.63 9.23 5.68
CA THR A 126 16.38 9.60 4.48
C THR A 126 15.98 10.99 3.96
N LEU A 127 14.68 11.29 3.94
CA LEU A 127 14.24 12.63 3.52
C LEU A 127 14.72 13.71 4.49
N ALA A 128 14.73 13.43 5.80
CA ALA A 128 15.15 14.38 6.83
C ALA A 128 16.67 14.61 6.87
N SER A 129 17.48 13.71 6.32
CA SER A 129 18.94 13.95 6.20
C SER A 129 19.27 14.95 5.10
N ASP A 130 18.52 14.93 4.00
CA ASP A 130 18.84 15.70 2.79
C ASP A 130 18.01 16.99 2.66
N HIS A 131 16.90 17.09 3.41
CA HIS A 131 15.96 18.21 3.33
C HIS A 131 15.72 18.88 4.68
N ASN A 132 15.01 20.01 4.66
CA ASN A 132 14.67 20.75 5.88
C ASN A 132 13.81 19.88 6.83
N TRP A 133 14.36 19.54 7.99
CA TRP A 133 13.76 18.64 8.98
C TRP A 133 12.33 19.02 9.38
N ALA A 134 12.06 20.31 9.64
CA ALA A 134 10.73 20.79 10.03
C ALA A 134 9.72 20.62 8.89
N GLY A 135 10.15 20.90 7.66
CA GLY A 135 9.34 20.69 6.47
C GLY A 135 9.00 19.21 6.26
N VAL A 136 9.98 18.32 6.45
CA VAL A 136 9.78 16.85 6.35
C VAL A 136 8.82 16.36 7.43
N TRP A 137 9.01 16.76 8.69
CA TRP A 137 8.15 16.30 9.79
C TRP A 137 6.67 16.67 9.59
N ILE A 138 6.40 17.91 9.17
CA ILE A 138 5.04 18.35 8.87
C ILE A 138 4.50 17.58 7.66
N GLY A 139 5.30 17.47 6.59
CA GLY A 139 4.85 16.84 5.36
C GLY A 139 4.55 15.36 5.53
N THR A 140 5.41 14.60 6.21
CA THR A 140 5.17 13.18 6.48
C THR A 140 3.94 12.97 7.36
N THR A 141 3.80 13.75 8.43
CA THR A 141 2.64 13.62 9.35
C THR A 141 1.33 13.93 8.62
N VAL A 142 1.29 15.01 7.83
CA VAL A 142 0.10 15.36 7.03
C VAL A 142 -0.16 14.31 5.95
N GLY A 143 0.89 13.84 5.27
CA GLY A 143 0.79 12.80 4.25
C GLY A 143 0.17 11.52 4.79
N MET A 144 0.61 11.07 5.97
CA MET A 144 0.07 9.90 6.67
C MET A 144 -1.42 10.07 6.97
N VAL A 145 -1.77 11.17 7.66
CA VAL A 145 -3.16 11.44 8.06
C VAL A 145 -4.08 11.57 6.85
N MET A 146 -3.59 12.17 5.75
CA MET A 146 -4.36 12.26 4.51
C MET A 146 -4.55 10.88 3.85
N ALA A 147 -3.53 10.03 3.84
CA ALA A 147 -3.61 8.69 3.26
C ALA A 147 -4.59 7.81 4.04
N ASP A 148 -4.48 7.77 5.37
CA ASP A 148 -5.39 7.03 6.24
C ASP A 148 -6.82 7.61 6.23
N GLY A 149 -6.94 8.94 6.23
CA GLY A 149 -8.24 9.61 6.12
C GLY A 149 -8.94 9.26 4.80
N LEU A 150 -8.20 9.20 3.69
CA LEU A 150 -8.70 8.76 2.41
C LEU A 150 -9.08 7.28 2.45
N ALA A 151 -8.23 6.41 3.01
CA ALA A 151 -8.49 4.98 3.11
C ALA A 151 -9.73 4.67 3.95
N ILE A 152 -9.91 5.35 5.09
CA ILE A 152 -11.10 5.24 5.95
C ILE A 152 -12.32 5.77 5.21
N GLY A 153 -12.24 6.96 4.58
CA GLY A 153 -13.36 7.55 3.83
C GLY A 153 -13.82 6.66 2.67
N VAL A 154 -12.86 6.15 1.88
CA VAL A 154 -13.12 5.21 0.78
C VAL A 154 -13.62 3.87 1.33
N GLY A 155 -13.02 3.33 2.38
CA GLY A 155 -13.40 2.03 2.94
C GLY A 155 -14.78 2.02 3.59
N ILE A 156 -15.21 3.14 4.17
CA ILE A 156 -16.58 3.32 4.68
C ILE A 156 -17.57 3.46 3.51
N LEU A 157 -17.21 4.21 2.47
CA LEU A 157 -18.09 4.47 1.32
C LEU A 157 -18.19 3.29 0.35
N LEU A 158 -17.10 2.55 0.20
CA LEU A 158 -16.90 1.53 -0.80
C LEU A 158 -16.70 0.20 -0.06
N HIS A 159 -17.76 -0.60 -0.01
CA HIS A 159 -17.74 -2.01 0.42
C HIS A 159 -16.93 -2.90 -0.57
N GLN A 160 -15.77 -2.44 -1.06
CA GLN A 160 -14.96 -3.12 -2.08
C GLN A 160 -13.51 -3.33 -1.65
N ARG A 161 -12.99 -4.47 -2.09
CA ARG A 161 -11.64 -4.96 -1.83
C ARG A 161 -10.69 -4.37 -2.87
N LEU A 162 -9.86 -3.41 -2.50
CA LEU A 162 -8.74 -3.01 -3.34
C LEU A 162 -7.77 -4.21 -3.46
N PRO A 163 -7.34 -4.59 -4.67
CA PRO A 163 -6.41 -5.68 -4.85
C PRO A 163 -5.04 -5.24 -4.32
N GLU A 164 -4.66 -5.76 -3.14
CA GLU A 164 -3.38 -5.57 -2.46
C GLU A 164 -2.16 -5.68 -3.40
N GLN A 165 -2.27 -6.53 -4.41
CA GLN A 165 -1.24 -6.73 -5.44
C GLN A 165 -0.97 -5.47 -6.29
N LEU A 166 -1.98 -4.62 -6.55
CA LEU A 166 -1.81 -3.40 -7.33
C LEU A 166 -1.02 -2.34 -6.56
N LEU A 167 -1.23 -2.30 -5.24
CA LEU A 167 -0.59 -1.37 -4.33
C LEU A 167 0.91 -1.70 -4.19
N HIS A 168 1.24 -2.98 -4.01
CA HIS A 168 2.63 -3.44 -3.97
C HIS A 168 3.39 -3.18 -5.28
N VAL A 169 2.75 -3.40 -6.44
CA VAL A 169 3.36 -3.13 -7.75
C VAL A 169 3.62 -1.63 -7.93
N LEU A 170 2.68 -0.78 -7.53
CA LEU A 170 2.83 0.67 -7.66
C LEU A 170 3.93 1.20 -6.74
N ALA A 171 3.95 0.78 -5.47
CA ALA A 171 4.98 1.17 -4.50
C ALA A 171 6.38 0.71 -4.94
N SER A 172 6.51 -0.53 -5.43
CA SER A 172 7.78 -1.05 -5.98
C SER A 172 8.28 -0.21 -7.15
N LEU A 173 7.38 0.17 -8.07
CA LEU A 173 7.73 1.01 -9.22
C LEU A 173 8.21 2.40 -8.78
N LEU A 174 7.54 3.02 -7.81
CA LEU A 174 7.90 4.32 -7.28
C LEU A 174 9.27 4.31 -6.60
N PHE A 175 9.53 3.32 -5.74
CA PHE A 175 10.82 3.18 -5.11
C PHE A 175 11.94 2.96 -6.13
N LEU A 176 11.68 2.18 -7.18
CA LEU A 176 12.62 2.00 -8.27
C LEU A 176 12.94 3.32 -8.99
N LEU A 177 11.91 4.11 -9.32
CA LEU A 177 12.06 5.41 -9.98
C LEU A 177 12.83 6.41 -9.12
N PHE A 178 12.50 6.52 -7.83
CA PHE A 178 13.22 7.40 -6.91
C PHE A 178 14.66 6.96 -6.67
N GLY A 179 14.92 5.65 -6.55
CA GLY A 179 16.28 5.12 -6.45
C GLY A 179 17.13 5.43 -7.68
N LEU A 180 16.55 5.27 -8.87
CA LEU A 180 17.21 5.61 -10.13
C LEU A 180 17.50 7.11 -10.25
N TRP A 181 16.52 7.95 -9.90
CA TRP A 181 16.68 9.40 -9.90
C TRP A 181 17.79 9.83 -8.94
N MET A 182 17.75 9.35 -7.69
CA MET A 182 18.73 9.67 -6.66
C MET A 182 20.15 9.21 -7.05
N LEU A 183 20.27 8.04 -7.67
CA LEU A 183 21.55 7.54 -8.15
C LEU A 183 22.09 8.42 -9.30
N LEU A 184 21.27 8.68 -10.32
CA LEU A 184 21.73 9.33 -11.54
C LEU A 184 21.94 10.85 -11.38
N ASP A 185 21.05 11.55 -10.66
CA ASP A 185 21.16 12.98 -10.39
C ASP A 185 22.08 13.25 -9.19
N SER A 186 21.70 12.77 -8.00
CA SER A 186 22.36 13.17 -6.75
C SER A 186 23.71 12.49 -6.53
N ALA A 187 23.87 11.22 -6.93
CA ALA A 187 25.13 10.49 -6.72
C ALA A 187 26.13 10.65 -7.89
N LEU A 188 25.66 10.55 -9.15
CA LEU A 188 26.51 10.65 -10.35
C LEU A 188 26.54 12.03 -11.02
N GLY A 189 25.55 12.91 -10.79
CA GLY A 189 25.49 14.24 -11.41
C GLY A 189 25.01 14.27 -12.87
N TRP A 190 24.47 13.17 -13.39
CA TRP A 190 24.04 13.00 -14.79
C TRP A 190 22.55 13.30 -14.97
N ARG A 191 22.19 14.55 -14.69
CA ARG A 191 20.82 15.10 -14.80
C ARG A 191 20.02 14.71 -16.06
N PRO A 192 20.54 14.89 -17.29
CA PRO A 192 19.77 14.56 -18.49
C PRO A 192 19.52 13.05 -18.64
N VAL A 193 20.45 12.22 -18.14
CA VAL A 193 20.30 10.76 -18.13
C VAL A 193 19.25 10.35 -17.09
N ALA A 194 19.26 10.97 -15.90
CA ALA A 194 18.25 10.74 -14.87
C ALA A 194 16.82 10.96 -15.42
N ILE A 195 16.59 12.09 -16.10
CA ILE A 195 15.29 12.42 -16.70
C ILE A 195 14.91 11.40 -17.77
N GLY A 196 15.83 11.05 -18.66
CA GLY A 196 15.58 10.09 -19.75
C GLY A 196 15.19 8.70 -19.24
N VAL A 197 15.92 8.17 -18.27
CA VAL A 197 15.67 6.81 -17.74
C VAL A 197 14.38 6.77 -16.91
N THR A 198 14.13 7.79 -16.09
CA THR A 198 12.91 7.86 -15.25
C THR A 198 11.65 7.97 -16.13
N ALA A 199 11.70 8.78 -17.18
CA ALA A 199 10.61 8.90 -18.15
C ALA A 199 10.36 7.59 -18.91
N ALA A 200 11.42 6.89 -19.34
CA ALA A 200 11.30 5.62 -20.05
C ALA A 200 10.66 4.53 -19.17
N VAL A 201 11.08 4.41 -17.91
CA VAL A 201 10.54 3.42 -16.96
C VAL A 201 9.07 3.72 -16.64
N ALA A 202 8.71 5.00 -16.43
CA ALA A 202 7.32 5.41 -16.21
C ALA A 202 6.43 5.10 -17.43
N LEU A 203 6.93 5.34 -18.64
CA LEU A 203 6.22 5.06 -19.88
C LEU A 203 5.99 3.54 -20.06
N ALA A 204 7.02 2.73 -19.84
CA ALA A 204 6.93 1.28 -19.93
C ALA A 204 5.90 0.71 -18.93
N ALA A 205 5.91 1.21 -17.69
CA ALA A 205 4.93 0.81 -16.68
C ALA A 205 3.49 1.18 -17.06
N ALA A 206 3.27 2.37 -17.64
CA ALA A 206 1.96 2.79 -18.13
C ALA A 206 1.46 1.90 -19.29
N ILE A 207 2.34 1.52 -20.22
CA ILE A 207 2.00 0.62 -21.33
C ILE A 207 1.62 -0.78 -20.80
N VAL A 208 2.39 -1.31 -19.86
CA VAL A 208 2.09 -2.62 -19.24
C VAL A 208 0.78 -2.56 -18.47
N GLY A 209 0.55 -1.54 -17.65
CA GLY A 209 -0.68 -1.39 -16.88
C GLY A 209 -1.93 -1.27 -17.75
N THR A 210 -1.88 -0.47 -18.81
CA THR A 210 -2.98 -0.33 -19.77
C THR A 210 -3.26 -1.63 -20.52
N SER A 211 -2.21 -2.34 -20.98
CA SER A 211 -2.35 -3.63 -21.67
C SER A 211 -2.97 -4.73 -20.78
N GLN A 212 -2.60 -4.78 -19.51
CA GLN A 212 -3.15 -5.74 -18.54
C GLN A 212 -4.62 -5.44 -18.23
N THR A 213 -4.97 -4.16 -18.13
CA THR A 213 -6.35 -3.73 -17.86
C THR A 213 -7.26 -4.06 -19.06
N LEU A 214 -6.76 -3.85 -20.29
CA LEU A 214 -7.46 -4.22 -21.52
C LEU A 214 -7.59 -5.74 -21.69
N ARG A 215 -6.56 -6.52 -21.36
CA ARG A 215 -6.63 -7.99 -21.35
C ARG A 215 -7.66 -8.51 -20.35
N ARG A 216 -7.69 -7.99 -19.12
CA ARG A 216 -8.69 -8.38 -18.09
C ARG A 216 -10.13 -8.09 -18.53
N ARG A 217 -10.37 -6.96 -19.22
CA ARG A 217 -11.67 -6.63 -19.80
C ARG A 217 -12.09 -7.60 -20.92
N ARG A 218 -11.16 -7.94 -21.83
CA ARG A 218 -11.42 -8.91 -22.91
C ARG A 218 -11.74 -10.31 -22.39
N THR A 219 -11.01 -10.80 -21.39
CA THR A 219 -11.28 -12.13 -20.82
C THR A 219 -12.62 -12.19 -20.10
N ARG A 220 -13.01 -11.13 -19.36
CA ARG A 220 -14.34 -11.05 -18.73
C ARG A 220 -15.48 -11.00 -19.75
N ALA A 221 -15.31 -10.27 -20.86
CA ALA A 221 -16.29 -10.22 -21.94
C ALA A 221 -16.45 -11.58 -22.65
N ALA A 222 -15.36 -12.31 -22.86
CA ALA A 222 -15.40 -13.65 -23.46
C ALA A 222 -16.11 -14.70 -22.59
N ILE A 223 -16.01 -14.58 -21.26
CA ILE A 223 -16.70 -15.46 -20.31
C ILE A 223 -18.19 -15.12 -20.22
N ALA A 224 -18.55 -13.83 -20.25
CA ALA A 224 -19.94 -13.37 -20.22
C ALA A 224 -20.73 -13.70 -21.49
N GLY A 225 -20.05 -13.89 -22.63
CA GLY A 225 -20.66 -14.26 -23.91
C GLY A 225 -20.93 -15.76 -24.13
N ARG A 226 -20.60 -16.64 -23.16
CA ARG A 226 -20.93 -18.08 -23.29
C ARG A 226 -22.45 -18.30 -23.06
N PRO A 227 -23.20 -18.86 -24.02
CA PRO A 227 -24.62 -19.16 -23.82
C PRO A 227 -24.80 -20.18 -22.68
N ARG A 228 -25.70 -19.88 -21.73
CA ARG A 228 -26.01 -20.75 -20.57
C ARG A 228 -26.63 -22.12 -20.92
N GLY A 229 -26.75 -22.48 -22.19
CA GLY A 229 -27.47 -23.68 -22.65
C GLY A 229 -26.66 -24.97 -22.75
N ALA A 230 -25.33 -24.92 -22.83
CA ALA A 230 -24.53 -26.10 -23.23
C ALA A 230 -24.29 -27.16 -22.13
N VAL A 231 -24.85 -26.99 -20.92
CA VAL A 231 -24.71 -27.98 -19.82
C VAL A 231 -26.00 -28.79 -19.61
N SER A 232 -27.13 -28.42 -20.23
CA SER A 232 -28.40 -29.14 -20.04
C SER A 232 -28.58 -30.37 -20.94
N ASP A 233 -27.76 -30.53 -21.99
CA ASP A 233 -27.97 -31.59 -23.00
C ASP A 233 -27.14 -32.87 -22.74
N ALA A 234 -26.34 -32.91 -21.67
CA ALA A 234 -25.50 -34.07 -21.33
C ALA A 234 -26.10 -34.99 -20.25
N VAL A 235 -27.23 -34.64 -19.64
CA VAL A 235 -27.96 -35.54 -18.73
C VAL A 235 -29.22 -36.01 -19.44
N GLY A 236 -29.03 -37.03 -20.28
CA GLY A 236 -30.11 -37.74 -20.94
C GLY A 236 -31.10 -38.29 -19.92
N THR A 237 -32.38 -37.99 -20.13
CA THR A 237 -33.52 -38.79 -19.69
C THR A 237 -34.36 -38.94 -20.95
N PRO A 238 -34.78 -40.15 -21.38
CA PRO A 238 -35.84 -40.81 -20.62
C PRO A 238 -36.00 -42.34 -20.72
N ALA A 239 -36.88 -42.81 -19.82
CA ALA A 239 -37.90 -43.84 -20.01
C ALA A 239 -37.65 -45.27 -19.50
N ASN A 240 -38.67 -45.69 -18.74
CA ASN A 240 -39.24 -47.04 -18.60
C ASN A 240 -38.92 -47.81 -17.31
N LEU A 241 -39.79 -47.63 -16.31
CA LEU A 241 -39.96 -48.57 -15.20
C LEU A 241 -41.46 -48.93 -15.13
N PRO A 242 -41.84 -50.22 -15.22
CA PRO A 242 -43.23 -50.61 -15.23
C PRO A 242 -43.84 -50.46 -13.83
N ALA A 243 -45.12 -50.13 -13.82
CA ALA A 243 -45.95 -50.05 -12.63
C ALA A 243 -45.95 -51.41 -11.87
N ALA A 244 -45.50 -51.38 -10.61
CA ALA A 244 -45.65 -52.49 -9.68
C ALA A 244 -46.46 -52.01 -8.46
N SER A 245 -47.74 -52.35 -8.53
CA SER A 245 -48.68 -52.66 -7.46
C SER A 245 -48.18 -52.58 -6.00
N ASP A 246 -48.88 -51.77 -5.22
CA ASP A 246 -49.73 -52.20 -4.09
C ASP A 246 -49.09 -53.07 -3.00
N ARG A 247 -48.95 -52.51 -1.77
CA ARG A 247 -49.44 -53.08 -0.47
C ARG A 247 -48.96 -52.30 0.77
N PRO A 248 -49.60 -52.49 1.96
CA PRO A 248 -50.12 -51.39 2.76
C PRO A 248 -49.32 -51.05 4.03
N ARG A 249 -49.68 -49.91 4.60
CA ARG A 249 -49.37 -49.45 5.96
C ARG A 249 -49.70 -50.51 7.02
N ARG A 250 -48.75 -50.74 7.92
CA ARG A 250 -48.95 -51.11 9.33
C ARG A 250 -48.01 -50.21 10.14
N GLU A 251 -48.61 -49.26 10.84
CA GLU A 251 -48.65 -49.15 12.32
C GLU A 251 -47.34 -48.61 12.88
#